data_AF-A0A8S4GJI8-F1
#
_entry.id   AF-A0A8S4GJI8-F1
#
_cell.length_a   1.000
_cell.length_b   1.000
_cell.length_c   1.000
_cell.angle_alpha   90.00
_cell.angle_beta   90.00
_cell.angle_gamma   90.00
#
_symmetry.space_group_name_H-M   'P 1'
#
loop_
_entity.id
_entity.type
_entity.pdbx_description
1 polymer ?
#
loop_
_entity_poly.entity_id
_entity_poly.type
_entity_poly.pdbx_seq_one_letter_code
_entity_poly.pdbx_strand_id
1 'polypeptide(L)'
;MLATEGVPEDMYPNPNFVKATLAAFPEKAVATIEESRALWEQGGYYILDVRSDFAYDQGKVKGERVVHVPRNLCKTRWDSATKSRAYDYTPVADWKDKVSKAIPDKKAKILVMCADGRTNAIDALEDLDALGYSCIVGMKGGYGAYSFVFDNKGARRVHGEYKENYSHGADTAGIHASGAGFAKMDPKEAVLIIH
;
A
#
# COMPACT_ATOMS: atom_id res chain seq x y z
N MET A 1 -5.05 -17.54 27.68
CA MET A 1 -5.98 -16.50 27.21
C MET A 1 -5.37 -15.16 27.58
N LEU A 2 -4.87 -14.39 26.61
CA LEU A 2 -4.39 -13.03 26.88
C LEU A 2 -5.62 -12.11 26.81
N ALA A 3 -5.94 -11.48 27.94
CA ALA A 3 -7.02 -10.52 28.06
C ALA A 3 -6.75 -9.29 27.18
N THR A 4 -7.73 -8.95 26.36
CA THR A 4 -7.78 -7.82 25.42
C THR A 4 -8.24 -6.54 26.11
N GLU A 5 -7.59 -6.14 27.20
CA GLU A 5 -7.92 -4.85 27.82
C GLU A 5 -7.24 -3.72 27.03
N GLY A 6 -8.05 -2.89 26.35
CA GLY A 6 -7.61 -1.64 25.73
C GLY A 6 -7.43 -1.62 24.20
N VAL A 7 -7.67 -2.73 23.49
CA VAL A 7 -7.65 -2.74 22.01
C VAL A 7 -9.08 -2.63 21.48
N PRO A 8 -9.38 -1.68 20.56
CA PRO A 8 -10.70 -1.57 19.93
C PRO A 8 -11.18 -2.90 19.31
N GLU A 9 -12.49 -3.14 19.35
CA GLU A 9 -13.09 -4.41 18.90
C GLU A 9 -12.90 -4.67 17.40
N ASP A 10 -12.59 -3.64 16.62
CA ASP A 10 -12.40 -3.61 15.18
C ASP A 10 -10.91 -3.59 14.76
N MET A 11 -9.98 -3.89 15.67
CA MET A 11 -8.54 -3.81 15.42
C MET A 11 -7.78 -5.07 15.79
N TYR A 12 -6.64 -5.29 15.11
CA TYR A 12 -5.68 -6.31 15.51
C TYR A 12 -4.98 -5.89 16.82
N PRO A 13 -4.77 -6.81 17.80
CA PRO A 13 -4.93 -8.27 17.73
C PRO A 13 -6.23 -8.84 18.33
N ASN A 14 -7.36 -8.13 18.35
CA ASN A 14 -8.59 -8.63 18.95
C ASN A 14 -9.01 -9.99 18.33
N PRO A 15 -9.19 -11.08 19.12
CA PRO A 15 -9.50 -12.41 18.57
C PRO A 15 -10.80 -12.48 17.78
N ASN A 16 -11.83 -11.71 18.17
CA ASN A 16 -13.10 -11.69 17.46
C ASN A 16 -12.95 -11.02 16.10
N PHE A 17 -12.23 -9.90 16.05
CA PHE A 17 -11.88 -9.21 14.81
C PHE A 17 -11.09 -10.12 13.87
N VAL A 18 -10.05 -10.80 14.39
CA VAL A 18 -9.24 -11.71 13.58
C VAL A 18 -10.09 -12.85 13.05
N LYS A 19 -10.91 -13.50 13.88
CA LYS A 19 -11.78 -14.59 13.43
C LYS A 19 -12.76 -14.13 12.35
N ALA A 20 -13.37 -12.97 12.52
CA ALA A 20 -14.26 -12.39 11.52
C ALA A 20 -13.52 -12.07 10.21
N THR A 21 -12.31 -11.52 10.30
CA THR A 21 -11.44 -11.24 9.15
C THR A 21 -11.13 -12.52 8.39
N LEU A 22 -10.62 -13.55 9.08
CA LEU A 22 -10.24 -14.81 8.43
C LEU A 22 -11.41 -15.54 7.76
N ALA A 23 -12.65 -15.30 8.23
CA ALA A 23 -13.85 -15.85 7.62
C ALA A 23 -14.35 -15.05 6.40
N ALA A 24 -13.94 -13.79 6.25
CA ALA A 24 -14.37 -12.91 5.16
C ALA A 24 -13.44 -12.91 3.95
N PHE A 25 -12.26 -13.55 4.06
CA PHE A 25 -11.27 -13.63 3.00
C PHE A 25 -11.08 -15.08 2.53
N PRO A 26 -10.92 -15.31 1.21
CA PRO A 26 -10.57 -14.32 0.18
C PRO A 26 -11.70 -13.51 -0.45
N GLU A 27 -12.97 -13.74 -0.12
CA GLU A 27 -14.15 -13.23 -0.84
C GLU A 27 -14.21 -11.69 -0.93
N LYS A 28 -13.74 -10.98 0.11
CA LYS A 28 -13.72 -9.50 0.12
C LYS A 28 -12.67 -8.89 -0.83
N ALA A 29 -11.68 -9.66 -1.29
CA ALA A 29 -10.59 -9.29 -2.22
C ALA A 29 -9.66 -8.12 -1.81
N VAL A 30 -10.11 -7.16 -1.00
CA VAL A 30 -9.30 -6.01 -0.54
C VAL A 30 -9.39 -5.87 0.98
N ALA A 31 -8.22 -5.91 1.63
CA ALA A 31 -8.08 -5.83 3.07
C ALA A 31 -7.66 -4.42 3.54
N THR A 32 -8.19 -3.97 4.67
CA THR A 32 -7.66 -2.82 5.41
C THR A 32 -6.29 -3.14 6.04
N ILE A 33 -5.61 -2.17 6.65
CA ILE A 33 -4.33 -2.40 7.31
C ILE A 33 -4.44 -3.35 8.51
N GLU A 34 -5.51 -3.22 9.30
CA GLU A 34 -5.79 -4.12 10.43
C GLU A 34 -6.11 -5.54 9.96
N GLU A 35 -6.96 -5.68 8.93
CA GLU A 35 -7.28 -6.97 8.32
C GLU A 35 -6.04 -7.61 7.70
N SER A 36 -5.23 -6.82 7.00
CA SER A 36 -3.96 -7.24 6.40
C SER A 36 -3.00 -7.83 7.44
N ARG A 37 -2.91 -7.19 8.61
CA ARG A 37 -2.11 -7.68 9.74
C ARG A 37 -2.64 -9.02 10.25
N ALA A 38 -3.95 -9.16 10.40
CA ALA A 38 -4.59 -10.41 10.81
C ALA A 38 -4.38 -11.54 9.79
N LEU A 39 -4.55 -11.27 8.50
CA LEU A 39 -4.34 -12.22 7.40
C LEU A 39 -2.90 -12.71 7.35
N TRP A 40 -1.93 -11.82 7.52
CA TRP A 40 -0.52 -12.19 7.51
C TRP A 40 -0.10 -13.02 8.73
N GLU A 41 -0.38 -12.53 9.94
CA GLU A 41 0.10 -13.15 11.18
C GLU A 41 -0.67 -14.42 11.54
N GLN A 42 -1.99 -14.43 11.33
CA GLN A 42 -2.86 -15.53 11.76
C GLN A 42 -3.57 -16.26 10.62
N GLY A 43 -3.68 -15.64 9.44
CA GLY A 43 -4.33 -16.24 8.27
C GLY A 43 -3.42 -17.09 7.38
N GLY A 44 -2.10 -17.03 7.62
CA GLY A 44 -1.09 -17.74 6.84
C GLY A 44 -0.80 -17.13 5.47
N TYR A 45 -1.16 -15.86 5.25
CA TYR A 45 -0.93 -15.17 3.98
C TYR A 45 0.56 -14.83 3.80
N TYR A 46 1.04 -14.94 2.56
CA TYR A 46 2.26 -14.32 2.11
C TYR A 46 2.02 -12.85 1.82
N ILE A 47 2.90 -11.96 2.27
CA ILE A 47 2.95 -10.60 1.77
C ILE A 47 3.82 -10.60 0.52
N LEU A 48 3.24 -10.28 -0.63
CA LEU A 48 3.98 -10.02 -1.86
C LEU A 48 4.21 -8.50 -1.99
N ASP A 49 5.41 -8.04 -1.65
CA ASP A 49 5.82 -6.66 -1.86
C ASP A 49 6.27 -6.48 -3.33
N VAL A 50 5.52 -5.66 -4.07
CA VAL A 50 5.75 -5.43 -5.51
C VAL A 50 6.45 -4.10 -5.80
N ARG A 51 6.83 -3.36 -4.75
CA ARG A 51 7.50 -2.07 -4.88
C ARG A 51 8.89 -2.24 -5.51
N SER A 52 9.45 -1.17 -6.06
CA SER A 52 10.85 -1.17 -6.49
C SER A 52 11.79 -1.37 -5.30
N ASP A 53 12.98 -1.94 -5.54
CA ASP A 53 14.03 -2.09 -4.52
C ASP A 53 14.33 -0.79 -3.77
N PHE A 54 14.38 0.34 -4.49
CA PHE A 54 14.58 1.67 -3.89
C PHE A 54 13.56 2.02 -2.78
N ALA A 55 12.29 1.67 -2.98
CA ALA A 55 11.23 1.92 -2.00
C ALA A 55 11.23 0.87 -0.89
N TYR A 56 11.60 -0.36 -1.20
CA TYR A 56 11.76 -1.45 -0.24
C TYR A 56 12.90 -1.17 0.75
N ASP A 57 14.00 -0.61 0.28
CA ASP A 57 15.17 -0.31 1.11
C ASP A 57 14.96 0.88 2.06
N GLN A 58 14.04 1.78 1.74
CA GLN A 58 13.62 2.87 2.64
C GLN A 58 12.75 2.37 3.81
N GLY A 59 12.19 1.18 3.69
CA GLY A 59 11.32 0.61 4.70
C GLY A 59 10.58 -0.61 4.17
N LYS A 60 10.53 -1.64 5.01
CA LYS A 60 9.96 -2.94 4.66
C LYS A 60 9.31 -3.61 5.85
N VAL A 61 8.26 -4.36 5.55
CA VAL A 61 7.70 -5.35 6.47
C VAL A 61 8.70 -6.49 6.58
N LYS A 62 9.03 -6.91 7.80
CA LYS A 62 9.96 -8.01 8.05
C LYS A 62 9.20 -9.23 8.56
N GLY A 63 9.48 -10.39 7.99
CA GLY A 63 9.03 -11.68 8.52
C GLY A 63 9.16 -12.80 7.50
N GLU A 64 8.92 -14.02 7.94
CA GLU A 64 9.19 -15.24 7.18
C GLU A 64 8.33 -15.37 5.90
N ARG A 65 7.09 -14.86 5.94
CA ARG A 65 6.16 -14.89 4.79
C ARG A 65 6.13 -13.60 3.99
N VAL A 66 7.16 -12.76 4.10
CA VAL A 66 7.29 -11.55 3.27
C VAL A 66 8.20 -11.85 2.09
N VAL A 67 7.64 -11.80 0.90
CA VAL A 67 8.32 -12.03 -0.37
C VAL A 67 8.38 -10.71 -1.12
N HIS A 68 9.58 -10.28 -1.48
CA HIS A 68 9.78 -9.06 -2.27
C HIS A 68 10.11 -9.43 -3.71
N VAL A 69 9.25 -9.03 -4.64
CA VAL A 69 9.47 -9.19 -6.08
C VAL A 69 9.08 -7.89 -6.79
N PRO A 70 10.06 -7.02 -7.11
CA PRO A 70 9.77 -5.69 -7.64
C PRO A 70 9.13 -5.79 -9.04
N ARG A 71 7.94 -5.18 -9.20
CA ARG A 71 7.28 -5.10 -10.51
C ARG A 71 7.90 -4.05 -11.41
N ASN A 72 8.43 -2.98 -10.81
CA ASN A 72 9.14 -1.92 -11.51
C ASN A 72 10.53 -1.71 -10.91
N LEU A 73 11.52 -1.53 -11.76
CA LEU A 73 12.81 -0.97 -11.38
C LEU A 73 12.67 0.53 -11.20
N CYS A 74 13.38 1.10 -10.23
CA CYS A 74 13.43 2.55 -10.03
C CYS A 74 14.86 3.03 -10.25
N LYS A 75 15.05 3.99 -11.14
CA LYS A 75 16.30 4.73 -11.31
C LYS A 75 16.08 6.18 -10.93
N THR A 76 17.06 6.75 -10.23
CA THR A 76 17.04 8.16 -9.88
C THR A 76 17.87 8.94 -10.87
N ARG A 77 17.33 10.04 -11.39
CA ARG A 77 18.09 11.01 -12.18
C ARG A 77 17.93 12.40 -11.61
N TRP A 78 18.94 13.25 -11.79
CA TRP A 78 18.79 14.67 -11.49
C TRP A 78 18.01 15.33 -12.63
N ASP A 79 16.97 16.09 -12.28
CA ASP A 79 16.22 16.91 -13.23
C ASP A 79 16.56 18.37 -13.00
N SER A 80 17.32 18.94 -13.95
CA SER A 80 17.77 20.33 -13.86
C SER A 80 16.63 21.35 -14.03
N ALA A 81 15.51 20.96 -14.66
CA ALA A 81 14.37 21.85 -14.86
C ALA A 81 13.58 22.02 -13.56
N THR A 82 13.31 20.93 -12.86
CA THR A 82 12.62 20.96 -11.55
C THR A 82 13.57 21.15 -10.38
N LYS A 83 14.88 21.16 -10.62
CA LYS A 83 15.95 21.21 -9.61
C LYS A 83 15.75 20.16 -8.51
N SER A 84 15.29 18.99 -8.90
CA SER A 84 14.92 17.92 -7.99
C SER A 84 15.33 16.56 -8.55
N ARG A 85 15.32 15.55 -7.68
CA ARG A 85 15.53 14.16 -8.09
C ARG A 85 14.26 13.64 -8.74
N ALA A 86 14.35 13.24 -10.00
CA ALA A 86 13.31 12.51 -10.70
C ALA A 86 13.52 11.00 -10.55
N TYR A 87 12.41 10.27 -10.60
CA TYR A 87 12.37 8.81 -10.46
C TYR A 87 11.78 8.21 -11.73
N ASP A 88 12.59 7.42 -12.42
CA ASP A 88 12.17 6.74 -13.63
C ASP A 88 11.85 5.28 -13.27
N TYR A 89 10.61 4.88 -13.54
CA TYR A 89 10.13 3.52 -13.29
C TYR A 89 10.07 2.74 -14.60
N THR A 90 10.58 1.51 -14.59
CA THR A 90 10.55 0.61 -15.76
C THR A 90 10.03 -0.76 -15.36
N PRO A 91 9.02 -1.32 -16.07
CA PRO A 91 8.50 -2.65 -15.77
C PRO A 91 9.56 -3.75 -15.90
N VAL A 92 9.46 -4.76 -15.04
CA VAL A 92 10.30 -5.96 -15.07
C VAL A 92 9.65 -7.00 -15.98
N ALA A 93 10.25 -7.28 -17.13
CA ALA A 93 9.66 -8.16 -18.16
C ALA A 93 9.40 -9.59 -17.68
N ASP A 94 10.26 -10.14 -16.83
CA ASP A 94 10.21 -11.50 -16.30
C ASP A 94 9.56 -11.58 -14.90
N TRP A 95 8.76 -10.59 -14.53
CA TRP A 95 8.19 -10.50 -13.18
C TRP A 95 7.32 -11.72 -12.81
N LYS A 96 6.47 -12.17 -13.74
CA LYS A 96 5.58 -13.34 -13.55
C LYS A 96 6.36 -14.63 -13.24
N ASP A 97 7.49 -14.81 -13.90
CA ASP A 97 8.39 -15.96 -13.67
C ASP A 97 9.06 -15.88 -12.31
N LYS A 98 9.48 -14.68 -11.89
CA LYS A 98 10.06 -14.45 -10.57
C LYS A 98 9.05 -14.73 -9.45
N VAL A 99 7.81 -14.29 -9.60
CA VAL A 99 6.75 -14.59 -8.62
C VAL A 99 6.45 -16.08 -8.57
N SER A 100 6.33 -16.75 -9.73
CA SER A 100 6.07 -18.19 -9.78
C SER A 100 7.21 -19.02 -9.17
N LYS A 101 8.46 -18.54 -9.22
CA LYS A 101 9.59 -19.16 -8.53
C LYS A 101 9.57 -18.93 -7.02
N ALA A 102 9.20 -17.72 -6.59
CA ALA A 102 9.19 -17.35 -5.18
C ALA A 102 8.00 -17.93 -4.41
N ILE A 103 6.83 -18.03 -5.06
CA ILE A 103 5.61 -18.61 -4.50
C ILE A 103 5.10 -19.67 -5.50
N PRO A 104 5.67 -20.88 -5.51
CA PRO A 104 5.31 -21.90 -6.50
C PRO A 104 3.91 -22.48 -6.30
N ASP A 105 3.39 -22.48 -5.07
CA ASP A 105 2.05 -22.98 -4.78
C ASP A 105 0.97 -22.00 -5.24
N LYS A 106 0.17 -22.40 -6.22
CA LYS A 106 -0.94 -21.60 -6.76
C LYS A 106 -2.13 -21.49 -5.80
N LYS A 107 -2.18 -22.34 -4.77
CA LYS A 107 -3.17 -22.26 -3.68
C LYS A 107 -2.68 -21.41 -2.51
N ALA A 108 -1.45 -20.88 -2.58
CA ALA A 108 -0.94 -19.98 -1.56
C ALA A 108 -1.85 -18.76 -1.41
N LYS A 109 -2.06 -18.36 -0.16
CA LYS A 109 -2.80 -17.15 0.18
C LYS A 109 -1.85 -15.96 0.06
N ILE A 110 -2.14 -15.03 -0.84
CA ILE A 110 -1.25 -13.91 -1.16
C ILE A 110 -1.94 -12.59 -0.85
N LEU A 111 -1.25 -11.74 -0.11
CA LEU A 111 -1.59 -10.36 0.17
C LEU A 111 -0.62 -9.45 -0.60
N VAL A 112 -1.11 -8.80 -1.65
CA VAL A 112 -0.32 -7.91 -2.51
C VAL A 112 -0.17 -6.54 -1.86
N MET A 113 1.07 -6.08 -1.73
CA MET A 113 1.42 -4.79 -1.16
C MET A 113 2.22 -3.95 -2.16
N CYS A 114 1.65 -2.81 -2.56
CA CYS A 114 2.33 -1.74 -3.31
C CYS A 114 2.78 -0.62 -2.35
N ALA A 115 3.23 0.52 -2.87
CA ALA A 115 3.47 1.74 -2.10
C ALA A 115 2.18 2.32 -1.52
N ASP A 116 1.10 2.39 -2.32
CA ASP A 116 -0.15 3.10 -2.01
C ASP A 116 -1.43 2.26 -2.21
N GLY A 117 -1.28 1.02 -2.70
CA GLY A 117 -2.39 0.10 -2.96
C GLY A 117 -3.21 0.41 -4.22
N ARG A 118 -2.66 1.16 -5.19
CA ARG A 118 -3.34 1.51 -6.44
C ARG A 118 -2.77 0.74 -7.65
N THR A 119 -2.27 1.44 -8.66
CA THR A 119 -1.94 0.89 -9.99
C THR A 119 -1.11 -0.38 -9.95
N ASN A 120 0.08 -0.37 -9.31
CA ASN A 120 0.90 -1.60 -9.31
C ASN A 120 0.29 -2.74 -8.49
N ALA A 121 -0.61 -2.45 -7.54
CA ALA A 121 -1.30 -3.51 -6.80
C ALA A 121 -2.37 -4.16 -7.68
N ILE A 122 -3.14 -3.37 -8.43
CA ILE A 122 -4.15 -3.88 -9.37
C ILE A 122 -3.48 -4.72 -10.46
N ASP A 123 -2.47 -4.17 -11.13
CA ASP A 123 -1.77 -4.90 -12.18
C ASP A 123 -1.15 -6.21 -11.66
N ALA A 124 -0.60 -6.20 -10.44
CA ALA A 124 -0.06 -7.41 -9.83
C ALA A 124 -1.16 -8.43 -9.52
N LEU A 125 -2.33 -8.01 -9.06
CA LEU A 125 -3.47 -8.90 -8.84
C LEU A 125 -3.95 -9.54 -10.15
N GLU A 126 -4.09 -8.76 -11.22
CA GLU A 126 -4.46 -9.26 -12.55
C GLU A 126 -3.42 -10.26 -13.08
N ASP A 127 -2.14 -9.94 -12.92
CA ASP A 127 -1.05 -10.82 -13.33
C ASP A 127 -1.02 -12.12 -12.52
N LEU A 128 -1.36 -12.09 -11.22
CA LEU A 128 -1.47 -13.28 -10.37
C LEU A 128 -2.71 -14.12 -10.72
N ASP A 129 -3.85 -13.50 -11.00
CA ASP A 129 -5.05 -14.18 -11.47
C ASP A 129 -4.78 -14.93 -12.79
N ALA A 130 -4.12 -14.26 -13.74
CA ALA A 130 -3.68 -14.87 -14.99
C ALA A 130 -2.68 -16.02 -14.80
N LEU A 131 -1.89 -16.01 -13.72
CA LEU A 131 -1.00 -17.09 -13.33
C LEU A 131 -1.70 -18.24 -12.57
N GLY A 132 -3.00 -18.11 -12.32
CA GLY A 132 -3.85 -19.12 -11.68
C GLY A 132 -3.80 -19.15 -10.16
N TYR A 133 -3.37 -18.06 -9.50
CA TYR A 133 -3.42 -18.00 -8.03
C TYR A 133 -4.86 -17.84 -7.54
N SER A 134 -5.31 -18.73 -6.67
CA SER A 134 -6.72 -18.79 -6.27
C SER A 134 -7.10 -17.92 -5.06
N CYS A 135 -6.11 -17.42 -4.31
CA CYS A 135 -6.34 -16.68 -3.09
C CYS A 135 -5.46 -15.43 -3.07
N ILE A 136 -5.91 -14.38 -3.76
CA ILE A 136 -5.21 -13.10 -3.90
C ILE A 136 -6.01 -11.99 -3.26
N VAL A 137 -5.35 -11.17 -2.44
CA VAL A 137 -5.97 -10.07 -1.69
C VAL A 137 -5.09 -8.82 -1.85
N GLY A 138 -5.70 -7.67 -2.13
CA GLY A 138 -5.00 -6.38 -2.17
C GLY A 138 -4.93 -5.72 -0.79
N MET A 139 -3.78 -5.17 -0.42
CA MET A 139 -3.63 -4.34 0.78
C MET A 139 -4.02 -2.88 0.47
N LYS A 140 -5.11 -2.39 1.06
CA LYS A 140 -5.56 -1.00 0.92
C LYS A 140 -4.53 -0.03 1.51
N GLY A 141 -4.12 0.97 0.71
CA GLY A 141 -3.15 1.98 1.14
C GLY A 141 -1.69 1.53 1.10
N GLY A 142 -1.42 0.26 0.77
CA GLY A 142 -0.08 -0.29 0.60
C GLY A 142 0.84 -0.11 1.81
N TYR A 143 2.15 -0.12 1.55
CA TYR A 143 3.16 0.07 2.57
C TYR A 143 3.07 1.44 3.26
N GLY A 144 2.65 2.49 2.54
CA GLY A 144 2.47 3.82 3.10
C GLY A 144 1.54 3.81 4.30
N ALA A 145 0.30 3.32 4.11
CA ALA A 145 -0.68 3.19 5.19
C ALA A 145 -0.24 2.18 6.26
N TYR A 146 0.37 1.05 5.85
CA TYR A 146 0.91 0.08 6.81
C TYR A 146 1.91 0.74 7.76
N SER A 147 2.84 1.53 7.22
CA SER A 147 3.90 2.18 8.00
C SER A 147 3.41 3.29 8.93
N PHE A 148 2.20 3.82 8.74
CA PHE A 148 1.58 4.73 9.70
C PHE A 148 1.04 4.01 10.92
N VAL A 149 0.51 2.80 10.75
CA VAL A 149 -0.13 2.02 11.82
C VAL A 149 0.88 1.13 12.55
N PHE A 150 1.76 0.47 11.80
CA PHE A 150 2.73 -0.49 12.32
C PHE A 150 4.16 -0.09 11.96
N ASP A 151 5.10 -0.36 12.85
CA ASP A 151 6.52 -0.22 12.57
C ASP A 151 7.12 -1.46 11.88
N ASN A 152 8.40 -1.38 11.53
CA ASN A 152 9.11 -2.46 10.83
C ASN A 152 9.36 -3.69 11.71
N LYS A 153 9.11 -3.61 13.02
CA LYS A 153 9.13 -4.72 13.98
C LYS A 153 7.73 -5.32 14.19
N GLY A 154 6.70 -4.75 13.56
CA GLY A 154 5.30 -5.17 13.72
C GLY A 154 4.63 -4.60 14.97
N ALA A 155 5.27 -3.69 15.71
CA ALA A 155 4.64 -3.00 16.82
C ALA A 155 3.75 -1.86 16.31
N ARG A 156 2.62 -1.62 16.97
CA ARG A 156 1.74 -0.49 16.64
C ARG A 156 2.47 0.82 16.94
N ARG A 157 2.45 1.76 16.00
CA ARG A 157 2.95 3.11 16.22
C ARG A 157 1.94 3.89 17.05
N VAL A 158 2.44 4.52 18.11
CA VAL A 158 1.65 5.49 18.89
C VAL A 158 1.94 6.87 18.31
N HIS A 159 1.14 7.27 17.33
CA HIS A 159 1.03 8.67 16.96
C HIS A 159 -0.07 9.27 17.85
N GLY A 160 0.25 10.30 18.63
CA GLY A 160 -0.72 10.93 19.54
C GLY A 160 -2.04 11.25 18.82
N GLU A 161 -3.15 10.84 19.44
CA GLU A 161 -4.55 11.04 19.04
C GLU A 161 -4.82 11.26 17.54
N TYR A 162 -4.52 10.27 16.69
CA TYR A 162 -5.09 10.21 15.35
C TYR A 162 -6.30 9.28 15.35
N LYS A 163 -7.49 9.85 15.51
CA LYS A 163 -8.78 9.17 15.38
C LYS A 163 -9.13 9.16 13.88
N GLU A 164 -8.95 8.03 13.20
CA GLU A 164 -9.41 7.87 11.82
C GLU A 164 -10.94 7.91 11.79
N ASN A 165 -11.51 9.09 11.54
CA ASN A 165 -12.93 9.23 11.28
C ASN A 165 -13.14 9.08 9.77
N TYR A 166 -13.39 7.85 9.32
CA TYR A 166 -13.73 7.54 7.92
C TYR A 166 -15.19 7.93 7.63
N SER A 167 -15.50 9.23 7.70
CA SER A 167 -16.73 9.78 7.13
C SER A 167 -16.46 10.10 5.67
N HIS A 168 -17.14 9.38 4.77
CA HIS A 168 -17.12 9.65 3.35
C HIS A 168 -17.58 11.09 3.04
N GLY A 169 -16.74 11.81 2.32
CA GLY A 169 -17.05 13.09 1.67
C GLY A 169 -15.87 13.42 0.78
N ALA A 170 -16.05 13.32 -0.53
CA ALA A 170 -15.05 13.67 -1.50
C ALA A 170 -14.66 15.14 -1.31
N ASP A 171 -13.46 15.40 -0.80
CA ASP A 171 -12.68 16.59 -1.12
C ASP A 171 -11.21 16.37 -0.72
N THR A 172 -10.35 16.42 -1.73
CA THR A 172 -8.89 16.42 -1.55
C THR A 172 -8.45 17.81 -1.11
N ALA A 173 -8.13 17.96 0.16
CA ALA A 173 -7.24 18.98 0.69
C ALA A 173 -6.52 18.35 1.89
N GLY A 174 -5.23 18.06 1.86
CA GLY A 174 -4.15 18.94 1.47
C GLY A 174 -3.33 19.21 2.72
N ILE A 175 -2.45 18.28 3.09
CA ILE A 175 -1.44 18.50 4.13
C ILE A 175 -0.12 17.85 3.74
N HIS A 176 0.62 18.55 2.89
CA HIS A 176 2.07 18.60 3.02
C HIS A 176 2.53 20.02 2.69
N ALA A 177 2.59 20.86 3.71
CA ALA A 177 3.23 22.16 3.65
C ALA A 177 4.75 21.95 3.67
N SER A 178 5.42 22.22 2.55
CA SER A 178 6.85 22.54 2.49
C SER A 178 7.05 23.41 1.24
N GLY A 179 7.39 24.68 1.47
CA GLY A 179 7.21 25.76 0.49
C GLY A 179 8.28 25.90 -0.59
N ALA A 180 7.87 26.55 -1.68
CA ALA A 180 8.65 27.42 -2.56
C ALA A 180 7.64 28.18 -3.45
N GLY A 181 7.63 29.51 -3.40
CA GLY A 181 6.53 30.35 -3.91
C GLY A 181 6.56 30.64 -5.41
N PHE A 182 5.50 31.27 -5.91
CA PHE A 182 5.52 32.08 -7.14
C PHE A 182 4.50 33.22 -7.03
N ALA A 183 4.94 34.44 -7.38
CA ALA A 183 4.11 35.64 -7.45
C ALA A 183 2.94 35.45 -8.41
N LYS A 184 1.76 35.94 -8.01
CA LYS A 184 0.57 35.99 -8.87
C LYS A 184 0.86 36.90 -10.07
N MET A 185 0.87 36.34 -11.27
CA MET A 185 0.67 37.10 -12.51
C MET A 185 -0.83 37.02 -12.82
N ASP A 186 -1.51 38.16 -12.83
CA ASP A 186 -2.95 38.25 -13.13
C ASP A 186 -3.24 37.84 -14.59
N PRO A 187 -4.30 37.05 -14.85
CA PRO A 187 -4.80 36.82 -16.20
C PRO A 187 -5.66 37.99 -16.70
N LYS A 188 -5.50 38.27 -18.00
CA LYS A 188 -6.18 39.29 -18.81
C LYS A 188 -7.70 39.15 -18.79
N GLU A 189 -8.39 40.24 -18.49
CA GLU A 189 -9.81 40.44 -18.82
C GLU A 189 -9.97 40.71 -20.31
N ALA A 190 -10.87 39.97 -20.96
CA ALA A 190 -11.39 40.26 -22.29
C ALA A 190 -12.88 40.54 -22.17
N VAL A 191 -13.30 41.80 -22.28
CA VAL A 191 -14.69 42.24 -22.52
C VAL A 191 -14.60 43.49 -23.39
N LEU A 192 -14.79 43.33 -24.70
CA LEU A 192 -16.02 43.58 -25.48
C LEU A 192 -16.27 45.07 -25.78
N ILE A 193 -15.88 45.45 -27.00
CA ILE A 193 -16.16 46.73 -27.65
C ILE A 193 -17.64 46.77 -28.04
N ILE A 194 -18.33 47.85 -27.70
CA ILE A 194 -19.58 48.26 -28.38
C ILE A 194 -19.60 49.79 -28.49
N HIS A 195 -19.38 50.22 -29.73
CA HIS A 195 -19.64 51.49 -30.42
C HIS A 195 -19.65 52.80 -29.62
#